data_AF-A0A173VIC2-F1
#
_entry.id   AF-A0A173VIC2-F1
#
_cell.length_a   1.000
_cell.length_b   1.000
_cell.length_c   1.000
_cell.angle_alpha   90.00
_cell.angle_beta   90.00
_cell.angle_gamma   90.00
#
_symmetry.space_group_name_H-M   'P 1'
#
loop_
_entity.id
_entity.type
_entity.pdbx_description
1 polymer ?
#
loop_
_entity_poly.entity_id
_entity_poly.type
_entity_poly.pdbx_seq_one_letter_code
_entity_poly.pdbx_strand_id
1 'polypeptide(L)'
;MNNIDIFSVFGKIVLALGGAGAIIVAVSGFIARLWAKWFMEKQKNKYQKEIEGYKNELAVELAKCRTLNEKILHKEIFIYDEEFKIYKEIMPGFRKASKSVLDYLVIIKLLVEKGIEDTTEGKEKIQKAYASAYEMTFAYYDLVMDEGIFIEEQTYVMLMNFFAHCEKILRINLNPENWKDMKWDEIIDNQINEENKITCHLRNKIRSC
;
A
#
# COMPACT_ATOMS: atom_id res chain seq x y z
N MET A 1 -72.62 81.41 -7.66
CA MET A 1 -71.23 81.10 -8.08
C MET A 1 -71.17 79.64 -8.50
N ASN A 2 -70.47 79.38 -9.61
CA ASN A 2 -70.57 78.22 -10.51
C ASN A 2 -70.15 76.87 -9.92
N ASN A 3 -70.93 75.81 -10.21
CA ASN A 3 -70.47 74.41 -10.13
C ASN A 3 -69.39 74.09 -11.18
N ILE A 4 -69.30 74.89 -12.24
CA ILE A 4 -68.34 74.75 -13.36
C ILE A 4 -66.92 75.14 -12.93
N ASP A 5 -66.77 76.06 -11.97
CA ASP A 5 -65.44 76.53 -11.53
C ASP A 5 -64.75 75.55 -10.57
N ILE A 6 -65.51 74.80 -9.77
CA ILE A 6 -64.97 73.78 -8.86
C ILE A 6 -64.41 72.58 -9.64
N PHE A 7 -65.13 72.07 -10.65
CA PHE A 7 -64.64 70.96 -11.49
C PHE A 7 -63.44 71.33 -12.36
N SER A 8 -63.34 72.59 -12.80
CA SER A 8 -62.18 73.14 -13.52
C SER A 8 -60.93 73.19 -12.64
N VAL A 9 -61.08 73.62 -11.39
CA VAL A 9 -59.97 73.67 -10.42
C VAL A 9 -59.57 72.27 -9.96
N PHE A 10 -60.53 71.39 -9.64
CA PHE A 10 -60.26 69.99 -9.31
C PHE A 10 -59.66 69.22 -10.50
N GLY A 11 -60.13 69.44 -11.72
CA GLY A 11 -59.58 68.83 -12.94
C GLY A 11 -58.14 69.24 -13.20
N LYS A 12 -57.78 70.50 -12.96
CA LYS A 12 -56.38 70.99 -13.04
C LYS A 12 -55.51 70.47 -11.91
N ILE A 13 -56.04 70.35 -10.69
CA ILE A 13 -55.34 69.75 -9.54
C ILE A 13 -55.10 68.26 -9.78
N VAL A 14 -56.06 67.52 -10.33
CA VAL A 14 -55.93 66.08 -10.65
C VAL A 14 -55.02 65.85 -11.87
N LEU A 15 -55.04 66.72 -12.88
CA LEU A 15 -54.07 66.67 -14.01
C LEU A 15 -52.65 67.05 -13.57
N ALA A 16 -52.51 68.04 -12.68
CA ALA A 16 -51.22 68.44 -12.13
C ALA A 16 -50.67 67.39 -11.15
N LEU A 17 -51.52 66.81 -10.29
CA LEU A 17 -51.15 65.72 -9.38
C LEU A 17 -50.95 64.39 -10.12
N GLY A 18 -51.73 64.11 -11.16
CA GLY A 18 -51.60 62.92 -12.00
C GLY A 18 -50.39 62.98 -12.93
N GLY A 19 -50.10 64.16 -13.50
CA GLY A 19 -48.89 64.41 -14.29
C GLY A 19 -47.61 64.40 -13.44
N ALA A 20 -47.63 65.06 -12.28
CA ALA A 20 -46.52 65.01 -11.33
C ALA A 20 -46.33 63.59 -10.77
N GLY A 21 -47.42 62.86 -10.47
CA GLY A 21 -47.39 61.46 -10.04
C GLY A 21 -46.79 60.53 -11.09
N ALA A 22 -47.15 60.70 -12.37
CA ALA A 22 -46.56 59.93 -13.48
C ALA A 22 -45.05 60.21 -13.64
N ILE A 23 -44.62 61.46 -13.49
CA ILE A 23 -43.19 61.83 -13.53
C ILE A 23 -42.45 61.23 -12.33
N ILE A 24 -43.01 61.33 -11.11
CA ILE A 24 -42.42 60.76 -9.90
C ILE A 24 -42.29 59.23 -10.03
N VAL A 25 -43.32 58.54 -10.53
CA VAL A 25 -43.28 57.09 -10.75
C VAL A 25 -42.28 56.72 -11.86
N ALA A 26 -42.23 57.48 -12.95
CA ALA A 26 -41.28 57.25 -14.04
C ALA A 26 -39.82 57.46 -13.60
N VAL A 27 -39.53 58.55 -12.87
CA VAL A 27 -38.21 58.88 -12.33
C VAL A 27 -37.82 57.88 -11.23
N SER A 28 -38.75 57.52 -10.33
CA SER A 28 -38.52 56.51 -9.29
C SER A 28 -38.26 55.12 -9.91
N GLY A 29 -39.00 54.75 -10.96
CA GLY A 29 -38.78 53.52 -11.71
C GLY A 29 -37.49 53.53 -12.54
N PHE A 30 -36.99 54.70 -12.95
CA PHE A 30 -35.70 54.84 -13.62
C PHE A 30 -34.54 54.71 -12.62
N ILE A 31 -34.62 55.37 -11.48
CA ILE A 31 -33.64 55.27 -10.38
C ILE A 31 -33.61 53.84 -9.84
N ALA A 32 -34.76 53.21 -9.59
CA ALA A 32 -34.84 51.83 -9.15
C ALA A 32 -34.18 50.86 -10.16
N ARG A 33 -34.35 51.10 -11.46
CA ARG A 33 -33.67 50.30 -12.52
C ARG A 33 -32.16 50.50 -12.53
N LEU A 34 -31.66 51.72 -12.33
CA LEU A 34 -30.22 51.99 -12.23
C LEU A 34 -29.60 51.35 -10.99
N TRP A 35 -30.25 51.49 -9.84
CA TRP A 35 -29.81 50.87 -8.59
C TRP A 35 -29.88 49.34 -8.64
N ALA A 36 -30.94 48.77 -9.22
CA ALA A 36 -31.04 47.33 -9.42
C ALA A 36 -29.95 46.80 -10.35
N LYS A 37 -29.65 47.50 -11.46
CA LYS A 37 -28.53 47.13 -12.35
C LYS A 37 -27.19 47.20 -11.63
N TRP A 38 -26.90 48.29 -10.92
CA TRP A 38 -25.67 48.45 -10.16
C TRP A 38 -25.52 47.40 -9.05
N PHE A 39 -26.60 47.13 -8.31
CA PHE A 39 -26.60 46.12 -7.25
C PHE A 39 -26.40 44.72 -7.82
N MET A 40 -27.08 44.38 -8.92
CA MET A 40 -26.93 43.10 -9.60
C MET A 40 -25.54 42.93 -10.20
N GLU A 41 -24.96 43.97 -10.82
CA GLU A 41 -23.57 43.96 -11.30
C GLU A 41 -22.58 43.79 -10.16
N LYS A 42 -22.78 44.48 -9.04
CA LYS A 42 -21.93 44.34 -7.85
C LYS A 42 -21.99 42.94 -7.26
N GLN A 43 -23.19 42.36 -7.14
CA GLN A 43 -23.36 40.98 -6.66
C GLN A 43 -22.77 39.98 -7.65
N LYS A 44 -23.03 40.13 -8.95
CA LYS A 44 -22.47 39.26 -10.00
C LYS A 44 -20.94 39.30 -10.00
N ASN A 45 -20.33 40.48 -9.88
CA ASN A 45 -18.88 40.63 -9.79
C ASN A 45 -18.33 40.00 -8.51
N LYS A 46 -19.04 40.11 -7.39
CA LYS A 46 -18.64 39.46 -6.13
C LYS A 46 -18.67 37.94 -6.23
N TYR A 47 -19.78 37.37 -6.70
CA TYR A 47 -19.90 35.93 -6.91
C TYR A 47 -18.93 35.40 -7.96
N GLN A 48 -18.66 36.17 -9.03
CA GLN A 48 -17.67 35.77 -10.03
C GLN A 48 -16.26 35.72 -9.44
N LYS A 49 -15.87 36.69 -8.61
CA LYS A 49 -14.61 36.66 -7.88
C LYS A 49 -14.51 35.50 -6.89
N GLU A 50 -15.60 35.20 -6.18
CA GLU A 50 -15.64 34.06 -5.25
C GLU A 50 -15.52 32.73 -6.02
N ILE A 51 -16.22 32.58 -7.16
CA ILE A 51 -16.11 31.41 -8.04
C ILE A 51 -14.69 31.26 -8.58
N GLU A 52 -14.05 32.34 -9.04
CA GLU A 52 -12.66 32.31 -9.49
C GLU A 52 -11.69 31.99 -8.35
N GLY A 53 -11.94 32.50 -7.15
CA GLY A 53 -11.20 32.17 -5.93
C GLY A 53 -11.26 30.69 -5.61
N TYR A 54 -12.47 30.11 -5.53
CA TYR A 54 -12.67 28.69 -5.28
C TYR A 54 -12.08 27.81 -6.38
N LYS A 55 -12.17 28.21 -7.66
CA LYS A 55 -11.53 27.47 -8.75
C LYS A 55 -10.01 27.45 -8.63
N ASN A 56 -9.41 28.58 -8.25
CA ASN A 56 -7.97 28.66 -8.04
C ASN A 56 -7.53 27.83 -6.85
N GLU A 57 -8.25 27.88 -5.73
CA GLU A 57 -7.96 27.08 -4.54
C GLU A 57 -8.07 25.58 -4.85
N LEU A 58 -9.13 25.16 -5.53
CA LEU A 58 -9.31 23.78 -5.97
C LEU A 58 -8.19 23.33 -6.93
N ALA A 59 -7.76 24.20 -7.86
CA ALA A 59 -6.65 23.89 -8.76
C ALA A 59 -5.32 23.71 -8.02
N VAL A 60 -5.06 24.54 -7.01
CA VAL A 60 -3.87 24.43 -6.15
C VAL A 60 -3.90 23.15 -5.32
N GLU A 61 -5.02 22.81 -4.70
CA GLU A 61 -5.18 21.56 -3.94
C GLU A 61 -5.03 20.34 -4.84
N LEU A 62 -5.63 20.37 -6.03
CA LEU A 62 -5.53 19.29 -7.00
C LEU A 62 -4.07 19.09 -7.47
N ALA A 63 -3.32 20.18 -7.69
CA ALA A 63 -1.90 20.10 -7.99
C ALA A 63 -1.09 19.52 -6.82
N LYS A 64 -1.38 19.90 -5.56
CA LYS A 64 -0.75 19.31 -4.38
C LYS A 64 -1.04 17.81 -4.28
N CYS A 65 -2.30 17.41 -4.47
CA CYS A 65 -2.71 16.01 -4.43
C CYS A 65 -2.02 15.19 -5.54
N ARG A 66 -1.93 15.72 -6.77
CA ARG A 66 -1.18 15.08 -7.87
C ARG A 66 0.30 14.89 -7.53
N THR A 67 0.96 15.95 -7.06
CA THR A 67 2.40 15.87 -6.73
C THR A 67 2.68 14.93 -5.55
N LEU A 68 1.76 14.85 -4.57
CA LEU A 68 1.84 13.84 -3.51
C LEU A 68 1.66 12.43 -4.05
N ASN A 69 0.65 12.19 -4.89
CA ASN A 69 0.43 10.89 -5.51
C ASN A 69 1.61 10.46 -6.38
N GLU A 70 2.20 11.36 -7.17
CA GLU A 70 3.40 11.08 -7.97
C GLU A 70 4.59 10.68 -7.09
N LYS A 71 4.79 11.37 -5.95
CA LYS A 71 5.85 11.01 -4.98
C LYS A 71 5.61 9.66 -4.33
N ILE A 72 4.37 9.37 -3.95
CA ILE A 72 3.98 8.08 -3.36
C ILE A 72 4.22 6.97 -4.38
N LEU A 73 3.73 7.14 -5.62
CA LEU A 73 3.91 6.17 -6.70
C LEU A 73 5.39 5.92 -7.00
N HIS A 74 6.20 6.98 -7.10
CA HIS A 74 7.64 6.82 -7.33
C HIS A 74 8.31 6.07 -6.18
N LYS A 75 7.93 6.36 -4.93
CA LYS A 75 8.47 5.66 -3.76
C LYS A 75 8.07 4.18 -3.76
N GLU A 76 6.82 3.87 -4.09
CA GLU A 76 6.32 2.50 -4.18
C GLU A 76 7.04 1.69 -5.27
N ILE A 77 7.20 2.27 -6.47
CA ILE A 77 7.95 1.63 -7.57
C ILE A 77 9.40 1.38 -7.14
N PHE A 78 10.05 2.36 -6.52
CA PHE A 78 11.43 2.21 -6.05
C PHE A 78 11.57 1.10 -4.99
N ILE A 79 10.71 1.11 -3.96
CA ILE A 79 10.73 0.08 -2.90
C ILE A 79 10.51 -1.30 -3.51
N TYR A 80 9.56 -1.41 -4.44
CA TYR A 80 9.27 -2.66 -5.14
C TYR A 80 10.49 -3.19 -5.93
N ASP A 81 11.16 -2.32 -6.69
CA ASP A 81 12.35 -2.71 -7.46
C ASP A 81 13.49 -3.18 -6.56
N GLU A 82 13.69 -2.54 -5.40
CA GLU A 82 14.67 -2.96 -4.40
C GLU A 82 14.27 -4.30 -3.74
N GLU A 83 13.01 -4.45 -3.31
CA GLU A 83 12.49 -5.71 -2.77
C GLU A 83 12.71 -6.87 -3.75
N PHE A 84 12.43 -6.67 -5.03
CA PHE A 84 12.57 -7.70 -6.05
C PHE A 84 14.03 -8.14 -6.25
N LYS A 85 14.99 -7.20 -6.14
CA LYS A 85 16.43 -7.52 -6.18
C LYS A 85 16.81 -8.38 -4.98
N ILE A 86 16.39 -7.98 -3.78
CA ILE A 86 16.67 -8.72 -2.55
C ILE A 86 16.07 -10.14 -2.63
N TYR A 87 14.83 -10.30 -3.11
CA TYR A 87 14.24 -11.62 -3.28
C TYR A 87 15.03 -12.49 -4.28
N LYS A 88 15.59 -11.91 -5.35
CA LYS A 88 16.45 -12.64 -6.29
C LYS A 88 17.75 -13.12 -5.65
N GLU A 89 18.27 -12.39 -4.67
CA GLU A 89 19.51 -12.73 -3.96
C GLU A 89 19.27 -13.77 -2.86
N ILE A 90 18.20 -13.61 -2.09
CA ILE A 90 17.84 -14.54 -1.01
C ILE A 90 17.39 -15.90 -1.54
N MET A 91 16.62 -15.94 -2.64
CA MET A 91 15.98 -17.17 -3.11
C MET A 91 16.96 -18.31 -3.48
N PRO A 92 18.14 -18.05 -4.08
CA PRO A 92 19.20 -19.05 -4.20
C PRO A 92 19.73 -19.55 -2.85
N GLY A 93 19.96 -18.66 -1.88
CA GLY A 93 20.42 -19.02 -0.53
C GLY A 93 19.43 -19.92 0.19
N PHE A 94 18.16 -19.51 0.19
CA PHE A 94 17.03 -20.30 0.71
C PHE A 94 16.98 -21.71 0.09
N ARG A 95 17.06 -21.82 -1.24
CA ARG A 95 17.03 -23.12 -1.93
C ARG A 95 18.21 -24.01 -1.59
N LYS A 96 19.41 -23.42 -1.44
CA LYS A 96 20.60 -24.17 -1.02
C LYS A 96 20.44 -24.69 0.41
N ALA A 97 20.00 -23.84 1.34
CA ALA A 97 19.75 -24.22 2.72
C ALA A 97 18.69 -25.34 2.82
N SER A 98 17.53 -25.18 2.18
CA SER A 98 16.48 -26.20 2.18
C SER A 98 16.97 -27.53 1.64
N LYS A 99 17.65 -27.50 0.49
CA LYS A 99 18.20 -28.71 -0.13
C LYS A 99 19.21 -29.41 0.78
N SER A 100 20.16 -28.67 1.37
CA SER A 100 21.17 -29.28 2.23
C SER A 100 20.55 -29.89 3.51
N VAL A 101 19.53 -29.26 4.09
CA VAL A 101 18.78 -29.82 5.23
C VAL A 101 18.01 -31.08 4.83
N LEU A 102 17.36 -31.07 3.66
CA LEU A 102 16.66 -32.23 3.14
C LEU A 102 17.61 -33.39 2.85
N ASP A 103 18.75 -33.12 2.22
CA ASP A 103 19.79 -34.11 1.95
C ASP A 103 20.30 -34.73 3.26
N TYR A 104 20.50 -33.91 4.31
CA TYR A 104 20.86 -34.37 5.65
C TYR A 104 19.82 -35.32 6.26
N LEU A 105 18.53 -34.94 6.24
CA LEU A 105 17.44 -35.78 6.75
C LEU A 105 17.33 -37.12 6.00
N VAL A 106 17.40 -37.08 4.67
CA VAL A 106 17.31 -38.27 3.81
C VAL A 106 18.50 -39.20 4.05
N ILE A 107 19.72 -38.66 4.20
CA ILE A 107 20.91 -39.45 4.51
C ILE A 107 20.75 -40.17 5.85
N ILE A 108 20.30 -39.50 6.90
CA ILE A 108 20.08 -40.17 8.20
C ILE A 108 19.05 -41.28 8.05
N LYS A 109 17.88 -40.97 7.47
CA LYS A 109 16.81 -41.96 7.25
C LYS A 109 17.34 -43.22 6.56
N LEU A 110 18.04 -43.06 5.44
CA LEU A 110 18.57 -44.18 4.65
C LEU A 110 19.62 -45.01 5.40
N LEU A 111 20.42 -44.38 6.28
CA LEU A 111 21.43 -45.09 7.07
C LEU A 111 20.79 -45.85 8.23
N VAL A 112 19.80 -45.24 8.89
CA VAL A 112 19.01 -45.87 9.97
C VAL A 112 18.23 -47.07 9.43
N GLU A 113 17.58 -46.95 8.27
CA GLU A 113 16.86 -48.06 7.62
C GLU A 113 17.79 -49.23 7.27
N LYS A 114 19.06 -48.95 6.98
CA LYS A 114 20.09 -49.95 6.70
C LYS A 114 20.75 -50.50 7.96
N GLY A 115 20.53 -49.90 9.13
CA GLY A 115 21.18 -50.27 10.38
C GLY A 115 22.69 -50.02 10.38
N ILE A 116 23.16 -49.03 9.62
CA ILE A 116 24.60 -48.70 9.48
C ILE A 116 24.95 -47.29 9.99
N GLU A 117 24.01 -46.59 10.60
CA GLU A 117 24.17 -45.25 11.17
C GLU A 117 25.34 -45.16 12.17
N ASP A 118 25.58 -46.23 12.92
CA ASP A 118 26.64 -46.29 13.93
C ASP A 118 28.02 -46.73 13.41
N THR A 119 28.09 -47.17 12.15
CA THR A 119 29.34 -47.56 11.51
C THR A 119 30.23 -46.35 11.24
N THR A 120 31.53 -46.55 11.08
CA THR A 120 32.46 -45.47 10.71
C THR A 120 32.02 -44.75 9.43
N GLU A 121 31.61 -45.51 8.42
CA GLU A 121 31.11 -44.96 7.15
C GLU A 121 29.81 -44.17 7.33
N GLY A 122 28.87 -44.69 8.12
CA GLY A 122 27.60 -44.02 8.42
C GLY A 122 27.83 -42.68 9.13
N LYS A 123 28.64 -42.69 10.19
CA LYS A 123 29.00 -41.48 10.95
C LYS A 123 29.69 -40.43 10.09
N GLU A 124 30.61 -40.85 9.21
CA GLU A 124 31.29 -39.93 8.29
C GLU A 124 30.31 -39.26 7.32
N LYS A 125 29.39 -40.03 6.72
CA LYS A 125 28.37 -39.50 5.81
C LYS A 125 27.43 -38.52 6.50
N ILE A 126 26.97 -38.86 7.71
CA ILE A 126 26.10 -38.00 8.51
C ILE A 126 26.82 -36.71 8.88
N GLN A 127 28.06 -36.80 9.37
CA GLN A 127 28.83 -35.63 9.77
C GLN A 127 29.07 -34.68 8.58
N LYS A 128 29.37 -35.23 7.39
CA LYS A 128 29.54 -34.45 6.17
C LYS A 128 28.25 -33.75 5.75
N ALA A 129 27.13 -34.46 5.79
CA ALA A 129 25.82 -33.91 5.45
C ALA A 129 25.39 -32.82 6.46
N TYR A 130 25.57 -33.07 7.75
CA TYR A 130 25.34 -32.10 8.83
C TYR A 130 26.17 -30.84 8.63
N ALA A 131 27.48 -30.97 8.39
CA ALA A 131 28.36 -29.82 8.18
C ALA A 131 27.90 -28.95 6.99
N SER A 132 27.55 -29.58 5.87
CA SER A 132 27.01 -28.87 4.71
C SER A 132 25.68 -28.18 5.00
N ALA A 133 24.76 -28.85 5.69
CA ALA A 133 23.45 -28.30 6.05
C ALA A 133 23.58 -27.13 7.05
N TYR A 134 24.48 -27.25 8.02
CA TYR A 134 24.81 -26.19 8.96
C TYR A 134 25.36 -24.97 8.23
N GLU A 135 26.43 -25.13 7.44
CA GLU A 135 27.06 -24.05 6.70
C GLU A 135 26.06 -23.29 5.82
N MET A 136 25.24 -24.02 5.05
CA MET A 136 24.25 -23.40 4.16
C MET A 136 23.11 -22.71 4.91
N THR A 137 22.68 -23.26 6.05
CA THR A 137 21.61 -22.66 6.87
C THR A 137 22.06 -21.35 7.49
N PHE A 138 23.28 -21.28 7.99
CA PHE A 138 23.84 -20.05 8.56
C PHE A 138 24.22 -19.03 7.48
N ALA A 139 24.76 -19.46 6.34
CA ALA A 139 24.97 -18.56 5.21
C ALA A 139 23.66 -17.93 4.70
N TYR A 140 22.56 -18.69 4.73
CA TYR A 140 21.23 -18.16 4.44
C TYR A 140 20.76 -17.15 5.50
N TYR A 141 20.98 -17.43 6.78
CA TYR A 141 20.66 -16.50 7.85
C TYR A 141 21.39 -15.16 7.69
N ASP A 142 22.70 -15.20 7.49
CA ASP A 142 23.52 -14.01 7.30
C ASP A 142 23.02 -13.19 6.12
N LEU A 143 22.73 -13.85 4.98
CA LEU A 143 22.16 -13.21 3.80
C LEU A 143 20.81 -12.52 4.08
N VAL A 144 19.91 -13.17 4.83
CA VAL A 144 18.62 -12.57 5.18
C VAL A 144 18.80 -11.39 6.15
N MET A 145 19.77 -11.46 7.05
CA MET A 145 20.06 -10.37 7.99
C MET A 145 20.70 -9.17 7.31
N ASP A 146 21.61 -9.40 6.36
CA ASP A 146 22.33 -8.34 5.65
C ASP A 146 21.45 -7.64 4.61
N GLU A 147 20.69 -8.41 3.81
CA GLU A 147 19.89 -7.87 2.70
C GLU A 147 18.43 -7.59 3.08
N GLY A 148 17.96 -8.08 4.24
CA GLY A 148 16.54 -8.09 4.60
C GLY A 148 15.90 -6.74 4.94
N ILE A 149 16.67 -5.65 4.97
CA ILE A 149 16.22 -4.36 5.54
C ILE A 149 15.02 -3.74 4.81
N PHE A 150 14.85 -4.01 3.51
CA PHE A 150 13.76 -3.48 2.69
C PHE A 150 12.65 -4.51 2.44
N ILE A 151 12.75 -5.72 2.98
CA ILE A 151 11.73 -6.75 2.82
C ILE A 151 10.52 -6.42 3.69
N GLU A 152 9.31 -6.60 3.14
CA GLU A 152 8.08 -6.53 3.93
C GLU A 152 8.14 -7.44 5.16
N GLU A 153 7.77 -6.90 6.33
CA GLU A 153 7.84 -7.57 7.63
C GLU A 153 7.29 -9.00 7.62
N GLN A 154 6.14 -9.23 6.98
CA GLN A 154 5.55 -10.57 6.90
C GLN A 154 6.45 -11.58 6.17
N THR A 155 7.08 -11.16 5.07
CA THR A 155 8.02 -12.02 4.33
C THR A 155 9.29 -12.26 5.13
N TYR A 156 9.82 -11.22 5.79
CA TYR A 156 10.99 -11.36 6.66
C TYR A 156 10.75 -12.38 7.78
N VAL A 157 9.63 -12.26 8.50
CA VAL A 157 9.24 -13.22 9.54
C VAL A 157 9.13 -14.64 9.00
N MET A 158 8.58 -14.82 7.80
CA MET A 158 8.47 -16.13 7.17
C MET A 158 9.86 -16.75 6.87
N LEU A 159 10.78 -15.95 6.34
CA LEU A 159 12.16 -16.37 6.07
C LEU A 159 12.92 -16.76 7.35
N MET A 160 12.72 -16.00 8.43
CA MET A 160 13.33 -16.27 9.74
C MET A 160 12.72 -17.50 10.43
N ASN A 161 11.41 -17.72 10.29
CA ASN A 161 10.77 -18.93 10.80
C ASN A 161 11.31 -20.20 10.12
N PHE A 162 11.63 -20.12 8.83
CA PHE A 162 12.28 -21.23 8.13
C PHE A 162 13.71 -21.46 8.63
N PHE A 163 14.49 -20.41 8.88
CA PHE A 163 15.80 -20.58 9.53
C PHE A 163 15.66 -21.30 10.88
N ALA A 164 14.74 -20.86 11.73
CA ALA A 164 14.50 -21.49 13.04
C ALA A 164 14.04 -22.96 12.91
N HIS A 165 13.26 -23.28 11.87
CA HIS A 165 12.87 -24.65 11.54
C HIS A 165 14.08 -25.51 11.15
N CYS A 166 14.92 -25.03 10.24
CA CYS A 166 16.16 -25.70 9.85
C CYS A 166 17.11 -25.90 11.03
N GLU A 167 17.28 -24.89 11.89
CA GLU A 167 18.10 -24.99 13.09
C GLU A 167 17.57 -26.09 14.04
N LYS A 168 16.25 -26.16 14.23
CA LYS A 168 15.61 -27.21 15.03
C LYS A 168 15.87 -28.61 14.46
N ILE A 169 15.85 -28.77 13.14
CA ILE A 169 16.21 -30.03 12.47
C ILE A 169 17.68 -30.37 12.71
N LEU A 170 18.60 -29.41 12.56
CA LEU A 170 20.03 -29.66 12.76
C LEU A 170 20.35 -30.11 14.19
N ARG A 171 19.58 -29.67 15.18
CA ARG A 171 19.70 -30.14 16.57
C ARG A 171 19.36 -31.62 16.76
N ILE A 172 18.71 -32.29 15.80
CA ILE A 172 18.50 -33.75 15.82
C ILE A 172 19.85 -34.49 15.90
N ASN A 173 20.92 -33.91 15.34
CA ASN A 173 22.26 -34.49 15.39
C ASN A 173 22.77 -34.71 16.82
N LEU A 174 22.26 -33.94 17.79
CA LEU A 174 22.70 -33.98 19.18
C LEU A 174 22.15 -35.19 19.94
N ASN A 175 21.12 -35.88 19.41
CA ASN A 175 20.46 -37.01 20.07
C ASN A 175 20.36 -38.24 19.16
N PRO A 176 21.49 -38.84 18.74
CA PRO A 176 21.51 -39.97 17.80
C PRO A 176 20.80 -41.23 18.32
N GLU A 177 20.72 -41.40 19.63
CA GLU A 177 20.09 -42.57 20.26
C GLU A 177 18.58 -42.68 19.95
N ASN A 178 17.93 -41.56 19.64
CA ASN A 178 16.49 -41.51 19.36
C ASN A 178 16.16 -41.69 17.87
N TRP A 179 17.16 -41.79 16.99
CA TRP A 179 16.93 -41.79 15.53
C TRP A 179 16.11 -42.98 15.04
N LYS A 180 16.18 -44.12 15.73
CA LYS A 180 15.40 -45.33 15.37
C LYS A 180 13.91 -45.17 15.61
N ASP A 181 13.54 -44.32 16.57
CA ASP A 181 12.15 -44.08 16.96
C ASP A 181 11.55 -42.85 16.27
N MET A 182 12.36 -42.13 15.48
CA MET A 182 11.93 -40.94 14.77
C MET A 182 11.05 -41.29 13.57
N LYS A 183 9.96 -40.52 13.41
CA LYS A 183 9.11 -40.55 12.22
C LYS A 183 9.75 -39.72 11.10
N TRP A 184 10.78 -40.27 10.46
CA TRP A 184 11.55 -39.57 9.43
C TRP A 184 10.70 -39.04 8.27
N ASP A 185 9.71 -39.82 7.82
CA ASP A 185 8.79 -39.38 6.76
C ASP A 185 8.03 -38.10 7.15
N GLU A 186 7.50 -38.05 8.38
CA GLU A 186 6.78 -36.87 8.87
C GLU A 186 7.69 -35.65 9.00
N ILE A 187 8.95 -35.84 9.41
CA ILE A 187 9.94 -34.77 9.50
C ILE A 187 10.31 -34.24 8.11
N ILE A 188 10.53 -35.14 7.15
CA ILE A 188 10.86 -34.80 5.76
C ILE A 188 9.67 -34.07 5.10
N ASP A 189 8.46 -34.58 5.27
CA ASP A 189 7.25 -33.95 4.73
C ASP A 189 7.04 -32.55 5.31
N ASN A 190 7.30 -32.36 6.60
CA ASN A 190 7.24 -31.05 7.23
C ASN A 190 8.28 -30.08 6.62
N GLN A 191 9.53 -30.51 6.40
CA GLN A 191 10.55 -29.69 5.74
C GLN A 191 10.12 -29.27 4.33
N ILE A 192 9.60 -30.21 3.54
CA ILE A 192 9.10 -29.95 2.18
C ILE A 192 7.91 -28.97 2.22
N ASN A 193 7.01 -29.12 3.20
CA ASN A 193 5.88 -28.22 3.36
C ASN A 193 6.31 -26.79 3.71
N GLU A 194 7.29 -26.61 4.60
CA GLU A 194 7.86 -25.29 4.89
C GLU A 194 8.52 -24.67 3.65
N GLU A 195 9.26 -25.46 2.86
CA GLU A 195 9.85 -24.99 1.61
C GLU A 195 8.77 -24.51 0.62
N ASN A 196 7.70 -25.29 0.47
CA ASN A 196 6.60 -24.99 -0.44
C ASN A 196 5.83 -23.73 0.00
N LYS A 197 5.63 -23.52 1.30
CA LYS A 197 4.97 -22.31 1.83
C LYS A 197 5.70 -21.04 1.40
N ILE A 198 7.02 -20.99 1.62
CA ILE A 198 7.85 -19.82 1.26
C ILE A 198 7.90 -19.65 -0.25
N THR A 199 8.12 -20.73 -0.98
CA THR A 199 8.18 -20.69 -2.44
C THR A 199 6.87 -20.18 -3.05
N CYS A 200 5.73 -20.60 -2.50
CA CYS A 200 4.40 -20.14 -2.92
C CYS A 200 4.19 -18.66 -2.59
N HIS A 201 4.51 -18.23 -1.36
CA HIS A 201 4.39 -16.85 -0.92
C HIS A 201 5.20 -15.89 -1.81
N LEU A 202 6.50 -16.17 -1.98
CA LEU A 202 7.38 -15.36 -2.81
C LEU A 202 6.95 -15.35 -4.28
N ARG A 203 6.52 -16.51 -4.81
CA ARG A 203 6.00 -16.59 -6.19
C ARG A 203 4.75 -15.75 -6.38
N ASN A 204 3.83 -15.77 -5.42
CA ASN A 204 2.60 -14.98 -5.48
C ASN A 204 2.91 -13.50 -5.41
N LYS A 205 3.80 -13.06 -4.52
CA LYS A 205 4.29 -11.67 -4.48
C LYS A 205 4.89 -11.21 -5.81
N ILE A 206 5.72 -12.04 -6.44
CA ILE A 206 6.32 -11.73 -7.74
C ILE A 206 5.27 -11.68 -8.85
N ARG A 207 4.21 -12.52 -8.78
CA ARG A 207 3.17 -12.65 -9.82
C ARG A 207 1.95 -11.75 -9.64
N SER A 208 1.71 -11.22 -8.44
CA SER A 208 0.64 -10.24 -8.19
C SER A 208 0.96 -8.84 -8.74
N CYS A 209 2.05 -8.75 -9.51
CA CYS A 209 2.53 -7.60 -10.25
C CYS A 209 2.21 -7.76 -11.73
#